data_AF-A0A5J4PDX0-F1
#
_entry.id   AF-A0A5J4PDX0-F1
#
_cell.length_a   1.000
_cell.length_b   1.000
_cell.length_c   1.000
_cell.angle_alpha   90.00
_cell.angle_beta   90.00
_cell.angle_gamma   90.00
#
_symmetry.space_group_name_H-M   'P 1'
#
loop_
_entity.id
_entity.type
_entity.pdbx_description
1 polymer ?
#
loop_
_entity_poly.entity_id
_entity_poly.type
_entity_poly.pdbx_seq_one_letter_code
_entity_poly.pdbx_strand_id
1 'polypeptide(L)' 'AASMAARVKEHFPNVDVYTSFDPPRWICRVGDFPTIEEADAMAFQLKSLLLFKESFIVKEQINIRL' A
#
# COMPACT_ATOMS: atom_id res chain seq x y z
N ALA A 1 -4.38 19.34 2.69
CA ALA A 1 -4.66 18.06 2.02
C ALA A 1 -3.91 16.96 2.77
N ALA A 2 -4.58 15.86 3.14
CA ALA A 2 -3.91 14.73 3.80
C ALA A 2 -3.02 13.97 2.80
N SER A 3 -1.86 13.48 3.24
CA SER A 3 -0.97 12.67 2.41
C SER A 3 -1.63 11.33 2.04
N MET A 4 -1.14 10.67 0.98
CA MET A 4 -1.64 9.34 0.60
C MET A 4 -1.57 8.36 1.77
N ALA A 5 -0.46 8.39 2.52
CA ALA A 5 -0.26 7.53 3.67
C ALA A 5 -1.25 7.83 4.82
N ALA A 6 -1.57 9.10 5.06
CA ALA A 6 -2.56 9.45 6.09
C ALA A 6 -3.95 8.89 5.75
N ARG A 7 -4.36 8.98 4.47
CA ARG A 7 -5.64 8.42 4.01
C ARG A 7 -5.68 6.90 4.11
N VAL A 8 -4.57 6.21 3.82
CA VAL A 8 -4.48 4.76 4.00
C VAL A 8 -4.61 4.41 5.48
N LYS A 9 -3.90 5.10 6.38
CA LYS A 9 -3.94 4.84 7.83
C LYS A 9 -5.31 5.14 8.47
N GLU A 10 -6.11 6.04 7.90
CA GLU A 10 -7.46 6.31 8.36
C GLU A 10 -8.39 5.10 8.18
N HIS A 11 -8.24 4.36 7.07
CA HIS A 11 -9.04 3.16 6.78
C HIS A 11 -8.38 1.86 7.28
N PHE A 12 -7.04 1.81 7.29
CA PHE A 12 -6.24 0.64 7.63
C PHE A 12 -5.18 1.02 8.69
N PRO A 13 -5.59 1.25 9.94
CA PRO A 13 -4.69 1.76 10.97
C PRO A 13 -3.57 0.78 11.35
N ASN A 14 -3.80 -0.52 11.14
CA ASN A 14 -2.87 -1.59 11.49
C ASN A 14 -1.93 -2.01 10.34
N VAL A 15 -2.06 -1.38 9.17
CA VAL A 15 -1.24 -1.71 8.01
C VAL A 15 -0.04 -0.77 7.97
N ASP A 16 1.14 -1.34 7.76
CA ASP A 16 2.35 -0.55 7.56
C ASP A 16 2.28 0.23 6.25
N VAL A 17 2.69 1.49 6.28
CA VAL A 17 2.63 2.36 5.11
C VAL A 17 3.93 3.12 4.96
N TYR A 18 4.54 3.03 3.79
CA TYR A 18 5.81 3.65 3.47
C TYR A 18 5.66 4.61 2.30
N THR A 19 6.27 5.79 2.42
CA THR A 19 6.31 6.76 1.33
C THR A 19 7.74 6.91 0.84
N SER A 20 7.97 6.64 -0.44
CA SER A 20 9.26 6.81 -1.08
C SER A 20 9.13 7.67 -2.33
N PHE A 21 10.18 8.42 -2.65
CA PHE A 21 10.26 9.13 -3.92
C PHE A 21 11.00 8.23 -4.93
N ASP A 22 10.29 7.83 -5.98
CA ASP A 22 10.86 7.13 -7.13
C ASP A 22 10.72 8.06 -8.34
N PRO A 23 11.80 8.78 -8.72
CA PRO A 23 11.71 9.87 -9.69
C PRO A 23 10.96 9.46 -10.96
N PRO A 24 9.95 10.23 -11.42
CA PRO A 24 9.52 11.55 -10.96
C PRO A 24 8.32 11.54 -9.98
N ARG A 25 8.01 10.41 -9.33
CA ARG A 25 6.76 10.19 -8.61
C ARG A 25 6.96 9.88 -7.12
N TRP A 26 5.98 10.25 -6.32
CA TRP A 26 5.86 9.76 -4.95
C TRP A 26 5.05 8.46 -4.94
N ILE A 27 5.63 7.41 -4.36
CA ILE A 27 5.00 6.09 -4.24
C ILE A 27 4.62 5.89 -2.77
N CYS A 28 3.40 5.40 -2.56
CA CYS A 28 2.89 4.97 -1.27
C CYS A 28 2.77 3.44 -1.29
N ARG A 29 3.66 2.75 -0.59
CA ARG A 29 3.60 1.30 -0.39
C ARG A 29 2.72 1.00 0.82
N VAL A 30 1.82 0.03 0.68
CA VAL A 30 0.80 -0.32 1.67
C VAL A 30 0.95 -1.80 2.00
N GLY A 31 1.49 -2.08 3.17
CA GLY A 31 1.74 -3.42 3.68
C GLY A 31 2.86 -4.16 2.96
N ASP A 32 3.37 -5.18 3.64
CA ASP A 32 4.23 -6.21 3.09
C ASP A 32 3.50 -7.54 3.24
N PHE A 33 3.10 -8.16 2.12
CA PHE A 33 2.27 -9.37 2.13
C PHE A 33 3.07 -10.57 1.64
N PRO A 34 3.22 -11.64 2.44
CA PRO A 34 3.99 -12.81 2.06
C PRO A 34 3.35 -13.60 0.90
N THR A 35 2.04 -13.46 0.70
CA THR A 35 1.29 -14.14 -0.35
C THR A 35 0.62 -13.16 -1.32
N ILE A 36 0.42 -13.59 -2.56
CA ILE A 36 -0.25 -12.78 -3.58
C ILE A 36 -1.74 -12.63 -3.26
N GLU A 37 -2.33 -13.63 -2.60
CA GLU A 37 -3.72 -13.66 -2.18
C GLU A 37 -4.01 -12.56 -1.14
N GLU A 38 -3.14 -12.39 -0.14
CA GLU A 38 -3.27 -11.30 0.84
C GLU A 38 -3.07 -9.92 0.19
N ALA A 39 -2.09 -9.81 -0.71
CA ALA A 39 -1.86 -8.58 -1.47
C ALA A 39 -3.06 -8.21 -2.36
N ASP A 40 -3.69 -9.20 -3.01
CA ASP A 40 -4.86 -9.00 -3.86
C ASP A 40 -6.09 -8.61 -3.03
N ALA A 41 -6.29 -9.22 -1.86
CA ALA A 41 -7.34 -8.82 -0.93
C ALA A 41 -7.19 -7.35 -0.50
N MET A 42 -5.97 -6.91 -0.18
CA MET A 42 -5.69 -5.49 0.13
C MET A 42 -5.91 -4.59 -1.08
N ALA A 43 -5.44 -4.99 -2.28
CA ALA A 43 -5.64 -4.23 -3.50
C ALA A 43 -7.13 -4.07 -3.86
N PHE A 44 -7.93 -5.12 -3.63
CA PHE A 44 -9.38 -5.08 -3.80
C PHE A 44 -10.03 -4.09 -2.83
N GLN A 45 -9.66 -4.13 -1.54
CA GLN A 45 -10.18 -3.19 -0.55
C GLN A 45 -9.82 -1.74 -0.90
N LEU A 46 -8.57 -1.47 -1.30
CA LEU A 46 -8.13 -0.13 -1.73
C LEU A 46 -8.90 0.37 -2.95
N LYS A 47 -9.17 -0.51 -3.93
CA LYS A 47 -9.99 -0.17 -5.11
C LYS A 47 -11.44 0.09 -4.73
N SER A 48 -12.01 -0.70 -3.82
CA SER A 48 -13.40 -0.56 -3.37
C SER A 48 -13.67 0.78 -2.67
N LEU A 49 -12.65 1.40 -2.07
CA LEU A 49 -12.79 2.73 -1.46
C LEU A 49 -12.99 3.84 -2.51
N LEU A 50 -12.62 3.62 -3.78
CA LEU A 50 -12.66 4.64 -4.86
C LEU A 50 -11.90 5.95 -4.51
N LEU A 51 -11.05 5.91 -3.49
CA LEU A 51 -10.29 7.04 -2.98
C LEU A 51 -8.94 7.24 -3.68
N PHE A 52 -8.44 6.19 -4.32
CA PHE A 52 -7.10 6.13 -4.90
C PHE A 52 -7.21 5.99 -6.41
N LYS A 53 -6.45 6.82 -7.14
CA LYS A 53 -6.52 6.86 -8.60
C LYS A 53 -6.03 5.55 -9.23
N GLU A 54 -4.91 5.04 -8.74
CA GLU A 54 -4.26 3.83 -9.25
C GLU A 54 -3.61 3.07 -8.08
N SER A 55 -3.69 1.74 -8.12
CA SER A 55 -3.00 0.83 -7.19
C SER A 55 -2.54 -0.41 -7.97
N PHE A 56 -1.34 -0.90 -7.64
CA PHE A 56 -0.72 -2.07 -8.26
C PHE A 56 0.00 -2.90 -7.20
N ILE A 57 0.07 -4.22 -7.41
CA ILE A 57 0.83 -5.12 -6.55
C ILE A 57 2.27 -5.15 -7.05
N VAL A 58 3.22 -4.92 -6.15
CA VAL A 58 4.65 -5.01 -6.44
C VAL A 58 5.17 -6.33 -5.91
N LYS A 59 5.72 -7.17 -6.80
CA LYS A 59 6.42 -8.39 -6.40
C LYS A 59 7.86 -8.05 -6.06
N GLU A 60 8.22 -8.14 -4.78
CA GLU A 60 9.58 -7.87 -4.28
C GLU A 60 9.94 -8.86 -3.17
N GLN A 61 11.24 -9.01 -2.88
CA GLN A 61 11.70 -9.82 -1.76
C GLN A 61 11.36 -9.13 -0.44
N ILE A 62 10.51 -9.76 0.37
CA ILE A 62 10.14 -9.27 1.70
C ILE A 62 11.18 -9.79 2.71
N ASN A 63 11.93 -8.88 3.31
CA ASN A 63 12.91 -9.21 4.34
C ASN A 63 12.26 -9.20 5.72
N ILE A 64 11.74 -10.35 6.14
CA ILE A 64 11.15 -10.54 7.46
C ILE A 64 12.31 -10.75 8.45
N ARG A 65 12.52 -9.78 9.35
CA ARG A 65 13.44 -9.99 10.48
C ARG A 65 12.69 -10.81 11.54
N LEU A 66 13.12 -12.05 11.76
CA LEU A 66 12.67 -12.91 12.85
C LEU A 66 13.25 -12.45 14.19
#